data_AF-A0A5J4PP14-F1
#
_entry.id   AF-A0A5J4PP14-F1
#
_cell.length_a   1.000
_cell.length_b   1.000
_cell.length_c   1.000
_cell.angle_alpha   90.00
_cell.angle_beta   90.00
_cell.angle_gamma   90.00
#
_symmetry.space_group_name_H-M   'P 1'
#
loop_
_entity.id
_entity.type
_entity.pdbx_description
1 polymer ?
#
loop_
_entity_poly.entity_id
_entity_poly.type
_entity_poly.pdbx_seq_one_letter_code
_entity_poly.pdbx_strand_id
1 'polypeptide(L)'
;MRMKEDHVMNGQLKPAYNLQIATENQFFTHYDFYPNPTDTLTYIPFLRGFESRYSKMPKKSVADSGYGSEENYEFMENADIEPFVKFTCFS
;
A
#
# COMPACT_ATOMS: atom_id res chain seq x y z
N MET A 1 12.23 -4.80 1.63
CA MET A 1 12.63 -5.63 0.46
C MET A 1 14.16 -5.68 0.38
N ARG A 2 14.78 -6.67 -0.29
CA ARG A 2 16.23 -6.72 -0.52
C ARG A 2 16.50 -7.06 -1.99
N MET A 3 17.24 -6.22 -2.72
CA MET A 3 17.54 -6.50 -4.12
C MET A 3 18.58 -7.62 -4.23
N LYS A 4 18.41 -8.52 -5.20
CA LYS A 4 19.33 -9.64 -5.47
C LYS A 4 20.60 -9.22 -6.23
N GLU A 5 20.67 -8.00 -6.76
CA GLU A 5 21.87 -7.53 -7.47
C GLU A 5 22.96 -7.11 -6.49
N ASP A 6 23.90 -8.04 -6.29
CA ASP A 6 25.18 -7.81 -5.65
C ASP A 6 26.09 -6.98 -6.56
N HIS A 7 26.22 -5.68 -6.28
CA HIS A 7 27.40 -4.90 -6.68
C HIS A 7 27.69 -3.80 -5.65
N VAL A 8 27.64 -4.15 -4.37
CA VAL A 8 28.52 -3.51 -3.38
C VAL A 8 29.58 -4.57 -3.13
N MET A 9 30.84 -4.30 -3.49
CA MET A 9 31.95 -5.27 -3.49
C MET A 9 32.29 -5.87 -2.09
N ASN A 10 31.41 -5.69 -1.11
CA ASN A 10 31.51 -6.11 0.29
C ASN A 10 30.36 -7.04 0.75
N GLY A 11 29.52 -7.57 -0.15
CA GLY A 11 28.49 -8.57 0.19
C GLY A 11 27.28 -8.04 0.98
N GLN A 12 27.11 -6.72 1.04
CA GLN A 12 25.95 -6.08 1.67
C GLN A 12 24.85 -5.80 0.64
N LEU A 13 23.66 -6.37 0.86
CA LEU A 13 22.49 -6.16 0.00
C LEU A 13 21.98 -4.72 0.14
N LYS A 14 21.65 -4.08 -0.99
CA LYS A 14 21.10 -2.73 -1.01
C LYS A 14 19.68 -2.70 -0.41
N PRO A 15 19.34 -1.69 0.39
CA PRO A 15 17.97 -1.52 0.87
C PRO A 15 17.04 -1.28 -0.31
N ALA A 16 15.87 -1.91 -0.30
CA ALA A 16 14.81 -1.70 -1.28
C ALA A 16 13.49 -1.40 -0.58
N TYR A 17 12.72 -0.52 -1.20
CA TYR A 17 11.43 -0.04 -0.72
C TYR A 17 10.35 -0.31 -1.77
N ASN A 18 9.15 -0.60 -1.29
CA ASN A 18 7.94 -0.67 -2.09
C ASN A 18 7.40 0.75 -2.22
N LEU A 19 7.36 1.27 -3.45
CA LEU A 19 6.71 2.54 -3.75
C LEU A 19 5.22 2.28 -3.98
N GLN A 20 4.38 2.95 -3.20
CA GLN A 20 2.93 2.98 -3.45
C GLN A 20 2.50 4.32 -4.02
N ILE A 21 1.54 4.27 -4.94
CA ILE A 21 1.01 5.44 -5.64
C ILE A 21 -0.50 5.33 -5.73
N ALA A 22 -1.21 6.37 -5.30
CA ALA A 22 -2.63 6.55 -5.53
C ALA A 22 -2.88 7.46 -6.72
N THR A 23 -3.94 7.14 -7.45
CA THR A 23 -4.38 7.93 -8.60
C THR A 23 -5.87 8.18 -8.56
N GLU A 24 -6.29 9.33 -9.06
CA GLU A 24 -7.70 9.68 -9.26
C GLU A 24 -7.81 10.55 -10.51
N ASN A 25 -8.74 10.26 -11.42
CA ASN A 25 -8.97 11.04 -12.64
C ASN A 25 -7.69 11.34 -13.45
N GLN A 26 -6.80 10.36 -13.58
CA GLN A 26 -5.51 10.47 -14.29
C GLN A 26 -4.45 11.37 -13.60
N PHE A 27 -4.65 11.73 -12.33
CA PHE A 27 -3.66 12.45 -11.52
C PHE A 27 -3.09 11.57 -10.42
N PHE A 28 -1.82 11.79 -10.09
CA PHE A 28 -1.23 11.26 -8.85
C PHE A 28 -1.77 12.04 -7.66
N THR A 29 -2.38 11.34 -6.70
CA THR A 29 -2.99 11.95 -5.52
C THR A 29 -2.19 11.73 -4.26
N HIS A 30 -1.43 10.63 -4.16
CA HIS A 30 -0.56 10.37 -3.02
C HIS A 30 0.50 9.34 -3.37
N TYR A 31 1.64 9.36 -2.69
CA TYR A 31 2.67 8.34 -2.82
C TYR A 31 3.44 8.22 -1.51
N ASP A 32 3.98 7.04 -1.24
CA ASP A 32 4.82 6.79 -0.07
C ASP A 32 5.74 5.56 -0.29
N PHE A 33 6.78 5.43 0.54
CA PHE A 33 7.79 4.38 0.46
C PHE A 33 7.76 3.48 1.69
N TYR A 34 7.58 2.18 1.47
CA TYR A 34 7.52 1.20 2.56
C TYR A 34 8.71 0.24 2.52
N PRO A 35 9.38 -0.04 3.65
CA PRO A 35 10.44 -1.05 3.71
C PRO A 35 9.88 -2.48 3.64
N ASN A 36 8.56 -2.63 3.79
CA ASN A 36 7.84 -3.90 3.84
C ASN A 36 8.04 -4.69 2.54
N PRO A 37 8.22 -6.03 2.60
CA PRO A 37 8.34 -6.84 1.40
C PRO A 37 7.00 -7.09 0.69
N THR A 38 5.89 -7.06 1.44
CA THR A 38 4.53 -7.31 0.96
C THR A 38 3.64 -6.09 1.15
N ASP A 39 2.64 -5.95 0.28
CA ASP A 39 1.81 -4.74 0.20
C ASP A 39 0.67 -4.72 1.23
N THR A 40 0.29 -5.87 1.79
CA THR A 40 -0.83 -6.01 2.74
C THR A 40 -0.74 -5.04 3.91
N LEU A 41 0.46 -4.91 4.50
CA LEU A 41 0.72 -4.05 5.66
C LEU A 41 0.95 -2.58 5.30
N THR A 42 0.98 -2.24 4.01
CA THR A 42 1.23 -0.88 3.54
C THR A 42 -0.06 -0.07 3.38
N TYR A 43 -1.21 -0.74 3.27
CA TYR A 43 -2.51 -0.12 2.98
C TYR A 43 -2.95 0.93 4.02
N ILE A 44 -3.05 0.53 5.28
CA ILE A 44 -3.51 1.39 6.36
C ILE A 44 -2.54 2.56 6.58
N PRO A 45 -1.21 2.34 6.69
CA PRO A 45 -0.25 3.45 6.75
C PRO A 45 -0.40 4.43 5.59
N PHE A 46 -0.61 3.93 4.37
CA PHE A 46 -0.78 4.73 3.17
C PHE A 46 -2.02 5.62 3.22
N LEU A 47 -3.17 5.08 3.63
CA LEU A 47 -4.39 5.88 3.77
C LEU A 47 -4.33 6.87 4.93
N ARG A 48 -3.63 6.54 6.02
CA ARG A 48 -3.35 7.51 7.09
C ARG A 48 -2.44 8.64 6.64
N GLY A 49 -1.44 8.34 5.80
CA GLY A 49 -0.61 9.36 5.15
C GLY A 49 -1.43 10.28 4.24
N PHE A 50 -2.36 9.70 3.46
CA PHE A 50 -3.33 10.45 2.65
C PHE A 50 -4.21 11.36 3.51
N GLU A 51 -4.82 10.81 4.56
CA GLU A 51 -5.70 11.55 5.49
C GLU A 51 -4.97 12.70 6.16
N SER A 52 -3.76 12.45 6.65
CA SER A 52 -2.92 13.50 7.28
C SER A 52 -2.66 14.66 6.32
N ARG A 53 -2.45 14.37 5.03
CA ARG A 53 -2.12 15.37 4.02
C ARG A 53 -3.31 16.16 3.51
N TYR A 54 -4.47 15.53 3.38
CA TYR A 54 -5.65 16.12 2.74
C TYR A 54 -6.83 16.34 3.69
N SER A 55 -6.69 15.94 4.95
CA SER A 55 -7.73 15.97 5.99
C SER A 55 -9.04 15.33 5.54
N LYS A 56 -8.93 14.28 4.71
CA LYS A 56 -10.07 13.53 4.16
C LYS A 56 -9.64 12.10 3.82
N MET A 57 -10.60 11.18 3.81
CA MET A 57 -10.44 9.83 3.27
C MET A 57 -11.02 9.71 1.87
N PRO A 58 -10.54 8.76 1.04
CA PRO A 58 -11.19 8.44 -0.22
C PRO A 58 -12.53 7.76 0.03
N LYS A 59 -13.53 8.02 -0.82
CA LYS A 59 -14.85 7.35 -0.72
C LYS A 59 -14.84 5.91 -1.21
N LYS A 60 -13.93 5.61 -2.14
CA LYS A 60 -13.79 4.31 -2.77
C LYS A 60 -12.32 3.99 -2.84
N SER A 61 -11.95 2.74 -2.57
CA SER A 61 -10.58 2.27 -2.71
C SER A 61 -10.53 1.11 -3.68
N VAL A 62 -9.73 1.24 -4.73
CA VAL A 62 -9.44 0.17 -5.70
C VAL A 62 -7.99 -0.24 -5.51
N ALA A 63 -7.75 -1.53 -5.24
CA ALA A 63 -6.40 -2.07 -5.07
C ALA A 63 -6.34 -3.54 -5.48
N ASP A 64 -5.13 -4.05 -5.73
CA ASP A 64 -4.92 -5.46 -6.06
C ASP A 64 -5.16 -6.40 -4.85
N SER A 65 -5.13 -7.71 -5.10
CA SER A 65 -5.36 -8.73 -4.07
C SER A 65 -4.27 -8.80 -2.98
N GLY A 66 -3.08 -8.26 -3.22
CA GLY A 66 -2.01 -8.15 -2.23
C GLY A 66 -2.40 -7.29 -1.03
N TYR A 67 -3.39 -6.41 -1.20
CA TYR A 67 -3.97 -5.60 -0.12
C TYR A 67 -5.16 -6.28 0.57
N GLY A 68 -5.64 -7.41 0.06
CA GLY A 68 -6.80 -8.12 0.61
C GLY A 68 -6.46 -8.84 1.91
N SER A 69 -6.83 -8.26 3.06
CA SER A 69 -6.74 -8.88 4.39
C SER A 69 -7.90 -8.42 5.27
N GLU A 70 -8.31 -9.26 6.22
CA GLU A 70 -9.43 -8.96 7.14
C GLU A 70 -9.26 -7.60 7.82
N GLU A 71 -8.06 -7.31 8.31
CA GLU A 71 -7.69 -6.04 8.93
C GLU A 71 -7.91 -4.83 7.99
N ASN A 72 -7.55 -4.97 6.71
CA ASN A 72 -7.76 -3.89 5.73
C ASN A 72 -9.25 -3.69 5.40
N TYR A 73 -10.05 -4.77 5.38
CA TYR A 73 -11.51 -4.65 5.19
C TYR A 73 -12.19 -3.99 6.39
N GLU A 74 -11.85 -4.40 7.60
CA GLU A 74 -12.36 -3.78 8.83
C GLU A 74 -11.98 -2.28 8.89
N PHE A 75 -10.76 -1.93 8.47
CA PHE A 75 -10.36 -0.53 8.37
C PHE A 75 -11.21 0.26 7.37
N MET A 76 -11.45 -0.29 6.17
CA MET A 76 -12.27 0.36 5.14
C MET A 76 -13.72 0.55 5.61
N GLU A 77 -14.30 -0.46 6.25
CA GLU A 77 -15.65 -0.41 6.81
C GLU A 77 -15.77 0.67 7.90
N ASN A 78 -14.84 0.69 8.85
CA ASN A 78 -14.82 1.69 9.92
C ASN A 78 -14.60 3.13 9.41
N ALA A 79 -13.92 3.29 8.27
CA ALA A 79 -13.63 4.58 7.65
C ALA A 79 -14.68 4.99 6.59
N ASP A 80 -15.77 4.23 6.41
CA ASP A 80 -16.81 4.45 5.39
C ASP A 80 -16.24 4.52 3.96
N ILE A 81 -15.27 3.65 3.66
CA ILE A 81 -14.61 3.52 2.36
C ILE A 81 -15.17 2.31 1.63
N GLU A 82 -15.74 2.52 0.44
CA GLU A 82 -16.25 1.42 -0.38
C GLU A 82 -15.07 0.57 -0.95
N PRO A 83 -14.98 -0.73 -0.60
CA PRO A 83 -13.82 -1.55 -0.96
C PRO A 83 -13.99 -2.22 -2.34
N PHE A 84 -13.07 -1.92 -3.26
CA PHE A 84 -12.86 -2.64 -4.53
C PHE A 84 -11.50 -3.33 -4.53
N VAL A 85 -11.28 -4.13 -3.48
CA VAL A 85 -10.08 -4.93 -3.27
C VAL A 85 -10.49 -6.40 -3.39
N LYS A 86 -9.63 -7.25 -3.95
CA LYS A 86 -9.91 -8.69 -4.05
C LYS A 86 -9.43 -9.40 -2.78
N PHE A 87 -10.33 -10.12 -2.10
CA PHE A 87 -9.97 -10.91 -0.93
C PHE A 87 -9.27 -12.21 -1.34
N THR A 88 -8.13 -12.50 -0.72
CA THR A 88 -7.30 -13.67 -1.05
C THR A 88 -7.57 -14.82 -0.08
N CYS A 89 -8.83 -15.26 0.04
CA CYS A 89 -9.20 -16.45 0.84
C CYS A 89 -9.81 -17.55 0.00
N PHE A 90 -9.33 -17.83 -1.21
CA PHE A 90 -9.65 -19.08 -1.90
C PHE A 90 -8.46 -19.51 -2.77
N SER A 91 -7.76 -20.55 -2.34
CA SER A 91 -6.89 -21.41 -3.14
C SER A 91 -7.36 -22.84 -3.00
#